data_AF-A0A066YJ04-F1
#
_entry.id   AF-A0A066YJ04-F1
#
_cell.length_a   1.000
_cell.length_b   1.000
_cell.length_c   1.000
_cell.angle_alpha   90.00
_cell.angle_beta   90.00
_cell.angle_gamma   90.00
#
_symmetry.space_group_name_H-M   'P 1'
#
loop_
_entity.id
_entity.type
_entity.pdbx_description
1 polymer ?
#
loop_
_entity_poly.entity_id
_entity_poly.type
_entity_poly.pdbx_seq_one_letter_code
_entity_poly.pdbx_strand_id
1 'polypeptide(L)'
;MARMRAVRLHLPTRKLSVEEVERPVPGAGQVLVKVEAAGVCLSDVHLIDGSLTPLYLPGESVTLGHEVAGTVAELGPEPGPWQVGDRVVLQAGEKRDGITWTRGVDYDGGWAEFALARTDTLIRLPESIPFEQGSIIPDAVSTPWGAITTTGQVRPAEPVGVWGVGGLGAHGVQLLRTIGANPVIAVDPSPAARERALAFGADLALDSADPELAAKIGAATGGPAWPPPSTSPGCPPSASRR
;
A
#
# COMPACT_ATOMS: atom_id res chain seq x y z
N MET A 1 -18.82 -20.57 -19.21
CA MET A 1 -18.37 -19.83 -18.00
C MET A 1 -18.15 -18.39 -18.40
N ALA A 2 -18.52 -17.42 -17.56
CA ALA A 2 -18.31 -16.00 -17.86
C ALA A 2 -16.80 -15.68 -17.88
N ARG A 3 -16.39 -14.77 -18.77
CA ARG A 3 -15.01 -14.30 -18.91
C ARG A 3 -14.92 -12.84 -18.46
N MET A 4 -13.72 -12.41 -18.09
CA MET A 4 -13.41 -11.01 -17.78
C MET A 4 -12.00 -10.67 -18.24
N ARG A 5 -11.71 -9.38 -18.39
CA ARG A 5 -10.36 -8.88 -18.67
C ARG A 5 -9.58 -8.73 -17.36
N ALA A 6 -8.31 -9.13 -17.39
CA ALA A 6 -7.36 -8.99 -16.28
C ALA A 6 -5.96 -8.70 -16.82
N VAL A 7 -5.16 -7.94 -16.06
CA VAL A 7 -3.74 -7.71 -16.32
C VAL A 7 -2.94 -8.81 -15.65
N ARG A 8 -2.39 -9.70 -16.47
CA ARG A 8 -1.70 -10.92 -16.06
C ARG A 8 -0.20 -10.76 -16.16
N LEU A 9 0.50 -11.03 -15.06
CA LEU A 9 1.95 -11.20 -15.05
C LEU A 9 2.27 -12.69 -15.11
N HIS A 10 3.07 -13.09 -16.11
CA HIS A 10 3.65 -14.42 -16.23
C HIS A 10 5.06 -14.42 -15.67
N LEU A 11 5.26 -14.94 -14.47
CA LEU A 11 6.51 -14.84 -13.70
C LEU A 11 7.74 -15.41 -14.45
N PRO A 12 7.68 -16.59 -15.12
CA PRO A 12 8.85 -17.15 -15.79
C PRO A 12 9.38 -16.28 -16.93
N THR A 13 8.47 -15.58 -17.63
CA THR A 13 8.81 -14.76 -18.81
C THR A 13 8.85 -13.27 -18.51
N ARG A 14 8.37 -12.86 -17.32
CA ARG A 14 8.12 -11.46 -16.93
C ARG A 14 7.23 -10.70 -17.91
N LYS A 15 6.39 -11.42 -18.64
CA LYS A 15 5.44 -10.81 -19.58
C LYS A 15 4.22 -10.31 -18.82
N LEU A 16 3.91 -9.03 -19.00
CA LEU A 16 2.67 -8.40 -18.54
C LEU A 16 1.74 -8.19 -19.75
N SER A 17 0.51 -8.71 -19.69
CA SER A 17 -0.49 -8.51 -20.75
C SER A 17 -1.91 -8.41 -20.20
N VAL A 18 -2.77 -7.70 -20.94
CA VAL A 18 -4.23 -7.78 -20.73
C VAL A 18 -4.73 -9.06 -21.40
N GLU A 19 -5.44 -9.89 -20.65
CA GLU A 19 -5.90 -11.21 -21.07
C GLU A 19 -7.36 -11.45 -20.68
N GLU A 20 -8.06 -12.30 -21.43
CA GLU A 20 -9.36 -12.81 -21.03
C GLU A 20 -9.21 -14.04 -20.14
N VAL A 21 -9.61 -13.91 -18.88
CA VAL A 21 -9.58 -14.97 -17.86
C VAL A 21 -10.98 -15.39 -17.47
N GLU A 22 -11.09 -16.52 -16.77
CA GLU A 22 -12.37 -16.91 -16.17
C GLU A 22 -12.77 -15.91 -15.09
N ARG A 23 -14.03 -15.47 -15.13
CA ARG A 23 -14.57 -14.60 -14.08
C ARG A 23 -14.78 -15.43 -12.81
N PRO A 24 -14.22 -15.05 -11.66
CA PRO A 24 -14.36 -15.82 -10.44
C PRO A 24 -15.81 -15.85 -9.96
N VAL A 25 -16.17 -16.93 -9.26
CA VAL A 25 -17.49 -17.14 -8.65
C VAL A 25 -17.31 -17.14 -7.14
N PRO A 26 -18.04 -16.32 -6.37
CA PRO A 26 -17.84 -16.25 -4.93
C PRO A 26 -18.36 -17.50 -4.22
N GLY A 27 -17.48 -18.13 -3.44
CA GLY A 27 -17.81 -19.24 -2.54
C GLY A 27 -18.34 -18.76 -1.18
N ALA A 28 -18.48 -19.70 -0.23
CA ALA A 28 -18.95 -19.37 1.11
C ALA A 28 -18.02 -18.35 1.81
N GLY A 29 -18.61 -17.33 2.43
CA GLY A 29 -17.86 -16.26 3.09
C GLY A 29 -17.09 -15.33 2.14
N GLN A 30 -17.38 -15.37 0.83
CA GLN A 30 -16.75 -14.52 -0.18
C GLN A 30 -17.77 -13.64 -0.91
N VAL A 31 -17.29 -12.56 -1.51
CA VAL A 31 -18.04 -11.72 -2.43
C VAL A 31 -17.23 -11.47 -3.69
N LEU A 32 -17.94 -11.22 -4.79
CA LEU A 32 -17.36 -10.71 -6.01
C LEU A 32 -17.50 -9.18 -6.02
N VAL A 33 -16.39 -8.47 -6.16
CA VAL A 33 -16.37 -7.01 -6.26
C VAL A 33 -16.13 -6.61 -7.70
N LYS A 34 -16.99 -5.78 -8.26
CA LYS A 34 -16.71 -5.08 -9.52
C LYS A 34 -15.70 -3.97 -9.20
N VAL A 35 -14.53 -4.05 -9.81
CA VAL A 35 -13.47 -3.06 -9.57
C VAL A 35 -13.87 -1.76 -10.25
N GLU A 36 -13.94 -0.68 -9.48
CA GLU A 36 -14.20 0.67 -10.00
C GLU A 36 -12.90 1.46 -10.12
N ALA A 37 -11.93 1.21 -9.22
CA ALA A 37 -10.58 1.76 -9.29
C ALA A 37 -9.56 0.79 -8.69
N ALA A 38 -8.37 0.75 -9.30
CA ALA A 38 -7.21 0.07 -8.75
C ALA A 38 -5.98 0.98 -8.81
N GLY A 39 -5.21 1.01 -7.73
CA GLY A 39 -3.96 1.75 -7.63
C GLY A 39 -2.78 1.00 -8.25
N VAL A 40 -1.64 1.69 -8.35
CA VAL A 40 -0.37 1.16 -8.84
C VAL A 40 0.68 1.47 -7.80
N CYS A 41 1.23 0.44 -7.18
CA CYS A 41 2.25 0.57 -6.15
C CYS A 41 3.62 0.09 -6.68
N LEU A 42 4.68 0.54 -6.02
CA LEU A 42 6.04 0.16 -6.36
C LEU A 42 6.28 -1.36 -6.25
N SER A 43 5.56 -2.07 -5.37
CA SER A 43 5.64 -3.53 -5.31
C SER A 43 5.13 -4.22 -6.58
N ASP A 44 4.15 -3.65 -7.29
CA ASP A 44 3.72 -4.17 -8.59
C ASP A 44 4.87 -4.07 -9.61
N VAL A 45 5.60 -2.95 -9.60
CA VAL A 45 6.79 -2.74 -10.44
C VAL A 45 7.89 -3.75 -10.09
N HIS A 46 8.16 -3.97 -8.80
CA HIS A 46 9.14 -4.97 -8.37
C HIS A 46 8.75 -6.41 -8.75
N LEU A 47 7.46 -6.73 -8.85
CA LEU A 47 7.01 -8.02 -9.37
C LEU A 47 7.27 -8.13 -10.88
N ILE A 48 7.01 -7.05 -11.62
CA ILE A 48 7.22 -6.99 -13.07
C ILE A 48 8.72 -7.11 -13.40
N ASP A 49 9.58 -6.37 -12.71
CA ASP A 49 11.04 -6.38 -12.96
C ASP A 49 11.76 -7.59 -12.32
N GLY A 50 11.11 -8.25 -11.36
CA GLY A 50 11.61 -9.46 -10.70
C GLY A 50 12.44 -9.25 -9.45
N SER A 51 12.54 -8.02 -8.96
CA SER A 51 13.13 -7.69 -7.66
C SER A 51 12.29 -8.24 -6.49
N LEU A 52 10.99 -8.45 -6.71
CA LEU A 52 10.08 -9.15 -5.80
C LEU A 52 9.60 -10.45 -6.44
N THR A 53 9.59 -11.53 -5.65
CA THR A 53 9.07 -12.83 -6.05
C THR A 53 8.01 -13.28 -5.04
N PRO A 54 6.80 -13.68 -5.50
CA PRO A 54 5.77 -14.19 -4.61
C PRO A 54 6.25 -15.40 -3.81
N LEU A 55 5.87 -15.48 -2.54
CA LEU A 55 6.27 -16.58 -1.67
C LEU A 55 5.31 -17.76 -1.73
N TYR A 56 4.02 -17.48 -1.93
CA TYR A 56 2.97 -18.47 -1.76
C TYR A 56 2.10 -18.68 -3.01
N LEU A 57 2.42 -18.02 -4.11
CA LEU A 57 1.66 -18.16 -5.35
C LEU A 57 1.70 -19.63 -5.84
N PRO A 58 0.56 -20.31 -6.00
CA PRO A 58 0.52 -21.73 -6.36
C PRO A 58 0.79 -22.01 -7.85
N GLY A 59 0.97 -20.98 -8.68
CA GLY A 59 1.19 -21.11 -10.12
C GLY A 59 2.20 -20.10 -10.66
N GLU A 60 2.32 -20.04 -11.98
CA GLU A 60 3.33 -19.22 -12.67
C GLU A 60 2.81 -17.85 -13.14
N SER A 61 1.54 -17.56 -12.87
CA SER A 61 0.91 -16.31 -13.26
C SER A 61 0.02 -15.75 -12.16
N VAL A 62 -0.07 -14.42 -12.11
CA VAL A 62 -0.94 -13.71 -11.18
C VAL A 62 -1.52 -12.47 -11.84
N THR A 63 -2.77 -12.16 -11.52
CA THR A 63 -3.36 -10.85 -11.79
C THR A 63 -2.84 -9.86 -10.75
N LEU A 64 -2.19 -8.78 -11.15
CA LEU A 64 -1.57 -7.83 -10.21
C LEU A 64 -2.60 -6.90 -9.53
N GLY A 65 -2.12 -6.05 -8.62
CA GLY A 65 -2.89 -4.99 -7.98
C GLY A 65 -3.46 -5.36 -6.61
N HIS A 66 -2.93 -4.75 -5.55
CA HIS A 66 -3.41 -4.87 -4.17
C HIS A 66 -4.11 -3.62 -3.62
N GLU A 67 -4.10 -2.53 -4.38
CA GLU A 67 -4.82 -1.30 -4.09
C GLU A 67 -6.15 -1.31 -4.84
N VAL A 68 -7.26 -1.67 -4.18
CA VAL A 68 -8.54 -1.95 -4.87
C VAL A 68 -9.72 -1.30 -4.16
N ALA A 69 -10.54 -0.58 -4.93
CA ALA A 69 -11.84 -0.08 -4.51
C ALA A 69 -12.91 -0.43 -5.54
N GLY A 70 -14.11 -0.73 -5.06
CA GLY A 70 -15.20 -1.09 -5.95
C GLY A 70 -16.53 -1.30 -5.26
N THR A 71 -17.43 -1.92 -6.00
CA THR A 71 -18.78 -2.20 -5.56
C THR A 71 -19.02 -3.69 -5.49
N VAL A 72 -19.62 -4.17 -4.40
CA VAL A 72 -20.03 -5.58 -4.28
C VAL A 72 -21.02 -5.90 -5.39
N ALA A 73 -20.66 -6.82 -6.28
CA ALA A 73 -21.44 -7.22 -7.44
C ALA A 73 -22.25 -8.49 -7.19
N GLU A 74 -21.66 -9.49 -6.53
CA GLU A 74 -22.29 -10.77 -6.23
C GLU A 74 -21.89 -11.26 -4.84
N LEU A 75 -22.79 -11.98 -4.18
CA LEU A 75 -22.57 -12.56 -2.86
C LEU A 75 -22.45 -14.09 -2.99
N GLY A 76 -21.45 -14.66 -2.34
CA GLY A 76 -21.43 -16.09 -2.07
C GLY A 76 -22.36 -16.47 -0.91
N PRO A 77 -22.51 -17.76 -0.60
CA PRO A 77 -23.20 -18.20 0.61
C PRO A 77 -22.61 -17.56 1.87
N GLU A 78 -23.44 -17.30 2.87
CA GLU A 78 -23.01 -16.73 4.16
C GLU A 78 -22.20 -15.41 4.02
N PRO A 79 -22.72 -14.38 3.32
CA PRO A 79 -21.97 -13.15 3.03
C PRO A 79 -21.79 -12.24 4.26
N GLY A 80 -22.25 -12.64 5.44
CA GLY A 80 -22.25 -11.80 6.64
C GLY A 80 -23.07 -10.52 6.45
N PRO A 81 -22.53 -9.32 6.78
CA PRO A 81 -23.27 -8.07 6.74
C PRO A 81 -23.27 -7.38 5.35
N TRP A 82 -22.71 -8.02 4.32
CA TRP A 82 -22.48 -7.39 3.02
C TRP A 82 -23.66 -7.56 2.06
N GLN A 83 -23.90 -6.53 1.26
CA GLN A 83 -24.98 -6.47 0.28
C GLN A 83 -24.45 -6.06 -1.09
N VAL A 84 -25.10 -6.52 -2.16
CA VAL A 84 -24.84 -6.02 -3.52
C VAL A 84 -25.06 -4.50 -3.56
N GLY A 85 -24.12 -3.77 -4.15
CA GLY A 85 -24.11 -2.30 -4.16
C GLY A 85 -23.27 -1.67 -3.04
N ASP A 86 -22.83 -2.44 -2.04
CA ASP A 86 -21.94 -1.90 -1.01
C ASP A 86 -20.63 -1.41 -1.62
N ARG A 87 -20.26 -0.17 -1.29
CA ARG A 87 -18.98 0.42 -1.67
C ARG A 87 -17.91 -0.05 -0.71
N VAL A 88 -16.83 -0.61 -1.25
CA VAL A 88 -15.80 -1.27 -0.46
C VAL A 88 -14.40 -0.96 -0.97
N VAL A 89 -13.43 -1.03 -0.05
CA VAL A 89 -12.02 -1.23 -0.36
C VAL A 89 -11.60 -2.62 0.11
N LEU A 90 -10.65 -3.23 -0.59
CA LEU A 90 -10.16 -4.57 -0.26
C LEU A 90 -8.87 -4.45 0.53
N GLN A 91 -8.80 -5.09 1.70
CA GLN A 91 -7.54 -5.21 2.42
C GLN A 91 -6.51 -5.92 1.54
N ALA A 92 -5.30 -5.35 1.45
CA ALA A 92 -4.23 -5.88 0.59
C ALA A 92 -3.74 -7.25 1.07
N GLY A 93 -3.46 -7.38 2.37
CA GLY A 93 -3.00 -8.62 3.00
C GLY A 93 -4.09 -9.30 3.81
N GLU A 94 -4.22 -10.63 3.72
CA GLU A 94 -5.14 -11.41 4.55
C GLU A 94 -4.44 -12.59 5.21
N LYS A 95 -4.84 -12.93 6.44
CA LYS A 95 -4.26 -14.06 7.16
C LYS A 95 -4.99 -15.36 6.83
N ARG A 96 -4.26 -16.36 6.35
CA ARG A 96 -4.71 -17.74 6.14
C ARG A 96 -3.79 -18.66 6.93
N ASP A 97 -4.35 -19.37 7.92
CA ASP A 97 -3.61 -20.28 8.79
C ASP A 97 -2.34 -19.67 9.42
N GLY A 98 -2.45 -18.41 9.88
CA GLY A 98 -1.36 -17.67 10.50
C GLY A 98 -0.35 -17.03 9.54
N ILE A 99 -0.46 -17.31 8.24
CA ILE A 99 0.39 -16.76 7.18
C ILE A 99 -0.32 -15.57 6.53
N THR A 100 0.39 -14.48 6.28
CA THR A 100 -0.14 -13.34 5.53
C THR A 100 0.03 -13.57 4.03
N TRP A 101 -1.08 -13.56 3.30
CA TRP A 101 -1.14 -13.65 1.85
C TRP A 101 -1.50 -12.28 1.29
N THR A 102 -0.79 -11.84 0.25
CA THR A 102 -1.04 -10.52 -0.35
C THR A 102 -1.74 -10.67 -1.69
N ARG A 103 -2.88 -9.99 -1.82
CA ARG A 103 -3.62 -9.86 -3.08
C ARG A 103 -2.72 -9.30 -4.16
N GLY A 104 -2.85 -9.71 -5.41
CA GLY A 104 -2.00 -9.20 -6.49
C GLY A 104 -0.55 -9.70 -6.44
N VAL A 105 -0.18 -10.50 -5.43
CA VAL A 105 1.15 -11.06 -5.23
C VAL A 105 1.07 -12.58 -5.13
N ASP A 106 0.42 -13.06 -4.06
CA ASP A 106 0.31 -14.49 -3.74
C ASP A 106 -0.99 -15.12 -4.29
N TYR A 107 -1.92 -14.29 -4.78
CA TYR A 107 -3.16 -14.68 -5.45
C TYR A 107 -3.71 -13.50 -6.28
N ASP A 108 -4.70 -13.76 -7.12
CA ASP A 108 -5.22 -12.75 -8.06
C ASP A 108 -5.72 -11.45 -7.40
N GLY A 109 -5.28 -10.33 -7.97
CA GLY A 109 -5.52 -8.96 -7.55
C GLY A 109 -6.59 -8.20 -8.33
N GLY A 110 -6.57 -6.88 -8.15
CA GLY A 110 -7.60 -5.96 -8.64
C GLY A 110 -7.32 -5.29 -9.98
N TRP A 111 -6.21 -5.58 -10.67
CA TRP A 111 -6.05 -5.17 -12.06
C TRP A 111 -6.89 -6.06 -12.99
N ALA A 112 -8.19 -6.12 -12.73
CA ALA A 112 -9.20 -6.89 -13.45
C ALA A 112 -10.56 -6.22 -13.33
N GLU A 113 -11.52 -6.63 -14.16
CA GLU A 113 -12.90 -6.09 -14.08
C GLU A 113 -13.61 -6.52 -12.78
N PHE A 114 -13.26 -7.69 -12.24
CA PHE A 114 -13.78 -8.18 -10.96
C PHE A 114 -12.66 -8.77 -10.10
N ALA A 115 -12.78 -8.63 -8.78
CA ALA A 115 -11.89 -9.21 -7.80
C ALA A 115 -12.69 -10.00 -6.75
N LEU A 116 -12.16 -11.17 -6.36
CA LEU A 116 -12.76 -11.99 -5.32
C LEU A 116 -12.21 -11.57 -3.94
N ALA A 117 -13.09 -11.36 -2.96
CA ALA A 117 -12.69 -10.97 -1.61
C ALA A 117 -13.39 -11.81 -0.55
N ARG A 118 -12.72 -12.04 0.57
CA ARG A 118 -13.36 -12.61 1.75
C ARG A 118 -14.16 -11.53 2.46
N THR A 119 -15.28 -11.91 3.05
CA THR A 119 -16.17 -10.99 3.76
C THR A 119 -15.51 -10.33 4.98
N ASP A 120 -14.48 -10.95 5.56
CA ASP A 120 -13.72 -10.43 6.71
C ASP A 120 -12.56 -9.51 6.31
N THR A 121 -12.30 -9.31 5.02
CA THR A 121 -11.23 -8.44 4.49
C THR A 121 -11.76 -7.22 3.73
N LEU A 122 -13.07 -7.00 3.79
CA LEU A 122 -13.76 -5.86 3.21
C LEU A 122 -13.87 -4.72 4.22
N ILE A 123 -13.63 -3.49 3.76
CA ILE A 123 -13.85 -2.27 4.53
C ILE A 123 -14.83 -1.39 3.77
N ARG A 124 -15.87 -0.88 4.46
CA ARG A 124 -16.85 0.04 3.86
C ARG A 124 -16.17 1.33 3.42
N LEU A 125 -16.40 1.74 2.18
CA LEU A 125 -15.95 3.01 1.63
C LEU A 125 -17.09 4.04 1.74
N PRO A 126 -16.94 5.12 2.54
CA PRO A 126 -17.97 6.15 2.66
C PRO A 126 -18.33 6.80 1.33
N GLU A 127 -19.58 7.27 1.22
CA GLU A 127 -20.05 7.87 -0.03
C GLU A 127 -19.21 9.08 -0.49
N SER A 128 -18.70 9.83 0.49
CA SER A 128 -17.92 11.05 0.29
C SER A 128 -16.51 10.83 -0.28
N ILE A 129 -16.01 9.59 -0.32
CA ILE A 129 -14.65 9.29 -0.81
C ILE A 129 -14.77 8.67 -2.21
N PRO A 130 -14.26 9.30 -3.30
CA PRO A 130 -14.24 8.70 -4.62
C PRO A 130 -13.47 7.37 -4.66
N PHE A 131 -13.81 6.47 -5.59
CA PHE A 131 -13.18 5.15 -5.66
C PHE A 131 -11.67 5.23 -5.92
N GLU A 132 -11.23 6.19 -6.73
CA GLU A 132 -9.82 6.42 -7.06
C GLU A 132 -8.99 6.84 -5.84
N GLN A 133 -9.61 7.56 -4.90
CA GLN A 133 -8.98 7.88 -3.62
C GLN A 133 -9.09 6.72 -2.63
N GLY A 134 -10.19 5.97 -2.68
CA GLY A 134 -10.39 4.78 -1.86
C GLY A 134 -9.41 3.67 -2.17
N SER A 135 -9.04 3.46 -3.44
CA SER A 135 -8.24 2.31 -3.88
C SER A 135 -6.85 2.28 -3.27
N ILE A 136 -6.26 3.44 -2.98
CA ILE A 136 -4.93 3.54 -2.38
C ILE A 136 -4.93 3.41 -0.84
N ILE A 137 -6.09 3.50 -0.19
CA ILE A 137 -6.17 3.44 1.29
C ILE A 137 -5.60 2.13 1.84
N PRO A 138 -5.92 0.93 1.28
CA PRO A 138 -5.41 -0.34 1.79
C PRO A 138 -3.90 -0.50 1.78
N ASP A 139 -3.15 0.34 1.08
CA ASP A 139 -1.69 0.30 1.06
C ASP A 139 -1.06 1.67 1.32
N ALA A 140 -1.08 2.59 0.37
CA ALA A 140 -0.38 3.87 0.47
C ALA A 140 -0.76 4.73 1.70
N VAL A 141 -1.92 4.49 2.30
CA VAL A 141 -2.35 5.16 3.55
C VAL A 141 -2.25 4.24 4.77
N SER A 142 -2.79 3.03 4.68
CA SER A 142 -2.87 2.14 5.86
C SER A 142 -1.49 1.58 6.28
N THR A 143 -0.59 1.35 5.32
CA THR A 143 0.76 0.87 5.58
C THR A 143 1.57 1.89 6.41
N PRO A 144 1.72 3.16 6.00
CA PRO A 144 2.41 4.14 6.83
C PRO A 144 1.64 4.41 8.14
N TRP A 145 0.31 4.38 8.14
CA TRP A 145 -0.45 4.50 9.40
C TRP A 145 -0.05 3.42 10.42
N GLY A 146 -0.07 2.15 10.02
CA GLY A 146 0.36 1.04 10.88
C GLY A 146 1.84 1.13 11.29
N ALA A 147 2.72 1.53 10.37
CA ALA A 147 4.13 1.76 10.67
C ALA A 147 4.32 2.86 11.72
N ILE A 148 3.52 3.92 11.66
CA ILE A 148 3.60 5.06 12.58
C ILE A 148 2.97 4.73 13.93
N THR A 149 1.75 4.19 13.97
CA THR A 149 0.97 4.05 15.21
C THR A 149 1.21 2.73 15.94
N THR A 150 1.47 1.64 15.21
CA THR A 150 1.58 0.30 15.79
C THR A 150 3.03 -0.09 15.99
N THR A 151 3.82 -0.04 14.92
CA THR A 151 5.25 -0.41 14.97
C THR A 151 6.06 0.70 15.62
N GLY A 152 5.91 1.91 15.09
CA GLY A 152 6.64 3.08 15.50
C GLY A 152 6.02 3.79 16.71
N GLN A 153 4.78 3.51 17.10
CA GLN A 153 4.08 4.10 18.26
C GLN A 153 4.26 5.62 18.48
N VAL A 154 4.42 6.39 17.39
CA VAL A 154 4.83 7.82 17.42
C VAL A 154 3.93 8.63 18.34
N ARG A 155 4.55 9.48 19.17
CA ARG A 155 3.88 10.38 20.11
C ARG A 155 4.00 11.83 19.67
N PRO A 156 3.07 12.70 20.11
CA PRO A 156 3.20 14.14 19.91
C PRO A 156 4.54 14.67 20.41
N ALA A 157 5.08 15.67 19.72
CA ALA A 157 6.38 16.30 19.98
C ALA A 157 7.62 15.38 19.86
N GLU A 158 7.47 14.15 19.36
CA GLU A 158 8.63 13.33 18.99
C GLU A 158 9.15 13.76 17.60
N PRO A 159 10.48 13.93 17.42
CA PRO A 159 11.07 14.09 16.10
C PRO A 159 10.89 12.80 15.30
N VAL A 160 10.48 12.89 14.03
CA VAL A 160 10.31 11.73 13.14
C VAL A 160 10.88 12.00 11.75
N GLY A 161 11.58 11.02 11.20
CA GLY A 161 12.15 11.08 9.87
C GLY A 161 11.40 10.16 8.90
N VAL A 162 11.21 10.62 7.66
CA VAL A 162 10.58 9.87 6.57
C VAL A 162 11.59 9.74 5.44
N TRP A 163 12.11 8.52 5.23
CA TRP A 163 13.01 8.21 4.12
C TRP A 163 12.23 7.74 2.90
N GLY A 164 12.29 8.54 1.83
CA GLY A 164 11.52 8.36 0.61
C GLY A 164 10.12 8.98 0.72
N VAL A 165 9.80 9.92 -0.16
CA VAL A 165 8.53 10.65 -0.25
C VAL A 165 7.82 10.31 -1.56
N GLY A 166 7.71 9.00 -1.82
CA GLY A 166 6.80 8.41 -2.80
C GLY A 166 5.36 8.35 -2.27
N GLY A 167 4.55 7.40 -2.76
CA GLY A 167 3.14 7.26 -2.33
C GLY A 167 2.97 7.12 -0.81
N LEU A 168 3.63 6.14 -0.20
CA LEU A 168 3.56 5.91 1.25
C LEU A 168 4.16 7.07 2.05
N GLY A 169 5.34 7.56 1.65
CA GLY A 169 6.03 8.62 2.39
C GLY A 169 5.29 9.96 2.37
N ALA A 170 4.66 10.30 1.24
CA ALA A 170 3.82 11.50 1.12
C ALA A 170 2.61 11.47 2.07
N HIS A 171 1.94 10.31 2.20
CA HIS A 171 0.89 10.14 3.21
C HIS A 171 1.47 10.08 4.63
N GLY A 172 2.60 9.43 4.82
CA GLY A 172 3.31 9.35 6.10
C GLY A 172 3.61 10.71 6.69
N VAL A 173 4.09 11.68 5.89
CA VAL A 173 4.31 13.06 6.33
C VAL A 173 3.01 13.68 6.88
N GLN A 174 1.90 13.58 6.15
CA GLN A 174 0.60 14.14 6.56
C GLN A 174 0.05 13.47 7.83
N LEU A 175 0.20 12.14 7.93
CA LEU A 175 -0.23 11.37 9.10
C LEU A 175 0.60 11.73 10.35
N LEU A 176 1.92 11.87 10.21
CA LEU A 176 2.80 12.31 11.29
C LEU A 176 2.45 13.70 11.80
N ARG A 177 2.11 14.62 10.89
CA ARG A 177 1.61 15.95 11.26
C ARG A 177 0.29 15.89 12.01
N THR A 178 -0.61 14.99 11.61
CA THR A 178 -1.88 14.76 12.31
C THR A 178 -1.67 14.21 13.73
N ILE A 179 -0.68 13.35 13.95
CA ILE A 179 -0.29 12.84 15.27
C ILE A 179 0.38 13.91 16.14
N GLY A 180 0.93 14.96 15.52
CA GLY A 180 1.65 16.03 16.20
C GLY A 180 3.13 15.73 16.40
N ALA A 181 3.72 14.87 15.56
CA ALA A 181 5.18 14.69 15.51
C ALA A 181 5.86 16.03 15.19
N ASN A 182 7.00 16.30 15.82
CA ASN A 182 7.72 17.56 15.67
C ASN A 182 9.20 17.43 16.03
N PRO A 183 10.14 17.78 15.14
CA PRO A 183 9.92 18.03 13.71
C PRO A 183 9.65 16.74 12.91
N VAL A 184 8.93 16.89 11.79
CA VAL A 184 8.84 15.88 10.73
C VAL A 184 9.91 16.21 9.67
N ILE A 185 10.89 15.32 9.50
CA ILE A 185 12.02 15.49 8.59
C ILE A 185 11.88 14.53 7.42
N ALA A 186 11.69 15.04 6.21
CA ALA A 186 11.65 14.24 4.99
C ALA A 186 13.05 14.13 4.35
N VAL A 187 13.40 12.95 3.84
CA VAL A 187 14.66 12.71 3.12
C VAL A 187 14.34 12.03 1.80
N ASP A 188 14.68 12.69 0.68
CA ASP A 188 14.45 12.14 -0.66
C ASP A 188 15.46 12.71 -1.67
N PRO A 189 16.01 11.91 -2.59
CA PRO A 189 16.91 12.41 -3.64
C PRO A 189 16.19 13.39 -4.59
N SER A 190 14.90 13.19 -4.86
CA SER A 190 14.14 14.00 -5.80
C SER A 190 13.80 15.39 -5.22
N PRO A 191 14.24 16.49 -5.86
CA PRO A 191 13.84 17.84 -5.45
C PRO A 191 12.32 18.01 -5.42
N ALA A 192 11.60 17.49 -6.42
CA ALA A 192 10.15 17.58 -6.48
C ALA A 192 9.45 16.80 -5.35
N ALA A 193 10.03 15.69 -4.89
CA ALA A 193 9.49 14.95 -3.74
C ALA A 193 9.70 15.72 -2.44
N ARG A 194 10.86 16.36 -2.28
CA ARG A 194 11.15 17.25 -1.14
C ARG A 194 10.22 18.46 -1.10
N GLU A 195 9.96 19.11 -2.24
CA GLU A 195 9.00 20.21 -2.34
C GLU A 195 7.58 19.76 -1.93
N ARG A 196 7.12 18.60 -2.42
CA ARG A 196 5.84 18.02 -2.00
C ARG A 196 5.83 17.71 -0.50
N ALA A 197 6.92 17.19 0.06
CA ALA A 197 7.00 16.88 1.49
C ALA A 197 6.76 18.14 2.34
N LEU A 198 7.39 19.26 1.98
CA LEU A 198 7.19 20.55 2.64
C LEU A 198 5.73 21.02 2.50
N ALA A 199 5.15 20.92 1.30
CA ALA A 199 3.74 21.27 1.07
C ALA A 199 2.76 20.40 1.88
N PHE A 200 3.12 19.16 2.15
CA PHE A 200 2.35 18.21 2.97
C PHE A 200 2.63 18.34 4.48
N GLY A 201 3.52 19.25 4.87
CA GLY A 201 3.73 19.65 6.26
C GLY A 201 5.01 19.12 6.90
N ALA A 202 5.96 18.56 6.14
CA ALA A 202 7.29 18.32 6.69
C ALA A 202 7.92 19.66 7.14
N ASP A 203 8.58 19.66 8.31
CA ASP A 203 9.27 20.83 8.84
C ASP A 203 10.62 21.05 8.14
N LEU A 204 11.22 19.96 7.63
CA LEU A 204 12.48 19.98 6.89
C LEU A 204 12.46 18.92 5.79
N ALA A 205 13.05 19.21 4.62
CA ALA A 205 13.22 18.25 3.54
C ALA A 205 14.67 18.28 3.03
N LEU A 206 15.35 17.14 3.08
CA LEU A 206 16.80 17.02 2.85
C LEU A 206 17.12 16.06 1.71
N ASP A 207 18.20 16.33 0.99
CA ASP A 207 18.74 15.41 -0.01
C ASP A 207 19.40 14.20 0.68
N SER A 208 19.10 12.99 0.24
CA SER A 208 19.77 11.79 0.75
C SER A 208 21.29 11.77 0.45
N ALA A 209 21.73 12.50 -0.58
CA ALA A 209 23.14 12.57 -0.97
C ALA A 209 23.90 13.74 -0.31
N ASP A 210 23.24 14.54 0.51
CA ASP A 210 23.86 15.67 1.20
C ASP A 210 24.92 15.17 2.20
N PRO A 211 26.21 15.53 2.05
CA PRO A 211 27.26 15.10 2.98
C PRO A 211 27.04 15.62 4.41
N GLU A 212 26.22 16.67 4.59
CA GLU A 212 25.86 17.23 5.89
C GLU A 212 24.51 16.71 6.42
N LEU A 213 23.88 15.73 5.76
CA LEU A 213 22.56 15.20 6.12
C LEU A 213 22.45 14.88 7.62
N ALA A 214 23.41 14.14 8.15
CA ALA A 214 23.46 13.74 9.55
C ALA A 214 23.55 14.96 10.50
N ALA A 215 24.37 15.95 10.15
CA ALA A 215 24.52 17.18 10.94
C ALA A 215 23.23 18.01 10.94
N LYS A 216 22.56 18.12 9.78
CA LYS A 216 21.29 18.84 9.63
C LYS A 216 20.17 18.18 10.43
N ILE A 217 20.08 16.85 10.41
CA ILE A 217 19.13 16.09 11.26
C ILE A 217 19.45 16.31 12.74
N GLY A 218 20.72 16.23 13.14
CA GLY A 218 21.12 16.44 14.53
C GLY A 218 20.76 17.84 15.05
N ALA A 219 21.01 18.86 14.24
CA ALA A 219 20.65 20.25 14.55
C ALA A 219 19.14 20.44 14.70
N ALA A 220 18.34 19.83 13.83
CA ALA A 220 16.87 19.93 13.87
C ALA A 220 16.25 19.18 15.06
N THR A 221 16.89 18.12 15.55
CA THR A 221 16.34 17.23 16.59
C THR A 221 16.92 17.47 17.99
N GLY A 222 17.87 18.38 18.15
CA GLY A 222 18.48 18.70 19.45
C GLY A 222 19.35 17.57 20.04
N GLY A 223 19.86 16.65 19.22
CA GLY A 223 20.67 15.50 19.66
C GLY A 223 21.59 14.93 18.56
N PRO A 224 22.40 13.89 18.84
CA PRO A 224 23.30 13.30 17.83
C PRO A 224 22.50 12.65 16.69
N ALA A 225 23.03 12.66 15.47
CA ALA A 225 22.34 12.21 14.25
C ALA A 225 21.70 10.81 14.36
N TRP A 226 20.54 10.60 13.72
CA TRP A 226 19.96 9.26 13.56
C TRP A 226 20.85 8.42 12.64
N PRO A 227 21.06 7.12 12.93
CA PRO A 227 21.64 6.23 11.93
C PRO A 227 20.65 6.12 10.75
N PRO A 228 21.14 6.08 9.50
CA PRO A 228 20.27 5.86 8.35
C PRO A 228 19.55 4.51 8.51
N PRO A 229 18.32 4.36 7.99
CA PRO A 229 17.66 3.06 7.93
C PRO A 229 18.53 2.07 7.17
N SER A 230 18.55 0.79 7.59
CA SER A 230 19.28 -0.26 6.89
C SER A 230 18.79 -0.36 5.45
N THR A 231 19.68 -0.18 4.47
CA THR A 231 19.39 -0.07 3.03
C THR A 231 19.03 -1.39 2.34
N SER A 232 18.33 -2.29 3.02
CA SER A 232 17.84 -3.52 2.39
C SER A 232 16.64 -3.18 1.48
N PRO A 233 16.70 -3.47 0.15
CA PRO A 233 15.54 -3.30 -0.71
C PRO A 233 14.39 -4.17 -0.18
N GLY A 234 13.24 -3.53 0.10
CA GLY A 234 12.05 -4.19 0.66
C GLY A 234 11.74 -3.89 2.14
N CYS A 235 12.53 -3.05 2.81
CA CYS A 235 12.17 -2.58 4.16
C CYS A 235 11.09 -1.48 4.06
N PRO A 236 9.91 -1.62 4.72
CA PRO A 236 8.95 -0.52 4.81
C PRO A 236 9.64 0.70 5.48
N PRO A 237 9.16 1.94 5.25
CA PRO A 237 9.74 3.11 5.90
C PRO A 237 9.76 2.87 7.40
N SER A 238 10.95 2.63 7.94
CA SER A 238 11.13 2.41 9.36
C SER A 238 11.16 3.78 10.02
N ALA A 239 10.18 4.02 10.88
CA ALA A 239 10.34 5.02 11.93
C ALA A 239 11.41 4.47 12.87
N SER A 240 12.68 4.80 12.62
CA SER A 240 13.71 4.57 13.62
C SER A 240 13.35 5.39 14.86
N ARG A 241 13.52 4.81 16.05
CA ARG A 241 13.37 5.50 17.33
C ARG A 241 14.74 5.69 17.97
N ARG A 242 14.83 6.56 18.97
CA ARG A 242 15.78 6.37 20.07
C ARG A 242 15.15 5.46 21.12
#